data_AF-A0A0U0S0B7-F1
#
_entry.id   AF-A0A0U0S0B7-F1
#
_cell.length_a   1.000
_cell.length_b   1.000
_cell.length_c   1.000
_cell.angle_alpha   90.00
_cell.angle_beta   90.00
_cell.angle_gamma   90.00
#
_symmetry.space_group_name_H-M   'P 1'
#
loop_
_entity.id
_entity.type
_entity.pdbx_description
1 polymer ?
#
loop_
_entity_poly.entity_id
_entity_poly.type
_entity_poly.pdbx_seq_one_letter_code
_entity_poly.pdbx_strand_id
1 'polypeptide(L)'
;MGTNLPTEVGQILSAPTSIDYNYPTTGVWDASYDICLDSTPKTTGVNQQEIMIWFNHQGSIQPVGSPVGNTTIEGKNFVVWDGSNGMNNAMAYVATEPIEVWSFDVMSFVDHTATMEPIEVWSFDVMSFVDHTATMEPITDSWYLTSIRAGLEPWSDGVGLGVDSFSAKVN
;
A
#
# COMPACT_ATOMS: atom_id res chain seq x y z
N MET A 1 -22.66 0.44 -7.32
CA MET A 1 -22.13 -0.43 -8.39
C MET A 1 -21.05 -1.27 -7.73
N GLY A 2 -21.19 -2.60 -7.70
CA GLY A 2 -20.27 -3.49 -6.99
C GLY A 2 -18.90 -3.54 -7.67
N THR A 3 -17.86 -3.88 -6.91
CA THR A 3 -16.49 -4.03 -7.43
C THR A 3 -16.39 -5.32 -8.25
N ASN A 4 -15.66 -5.30 -9.37
CA ASN A 4 -15.35 -6.51 -10.16
C ASN A 4 -14.26 -7.41 -9.51
N LEU A 5 -13.93 -7.18 -8.24
CA LEU A 5 -12.91 -7.92 -7.51
C LEU A 5 -13.44 -9.26 -6.99
N PRO A 6 -12.61 -10.32 -6.93
CA PRO A 6 -11.20 -10.34 -7.33
C PRO A 6 -10.98 -10.27 -8.85
N THR A 7 -9.95 -9.57 -9.30
CA THR A 7 -9.56 -9.46 -10.72
C THR A 7 -8.08 -9.79 -10.88
N GLU A 8 -7.73 -10.55 -11.91
CA GLU A 8 -6.32 -10.84 -12.23
C GLU A 8 -5.57 -9.54 -12.51
N VAL A 9 -4.37 -9.39 -11.92
CA VAL A 9 -3.52 -8.21 -12.04
C VAL A 9 -3.25 -7.89 -13.50
N GLY A 10 -2.90 -8.89 -14.33
CA GLY A 10 -2.63 -8.70 -15.75
C GLY A 10 -3.84 -8.31 -16.61
N GLN A 11 -5.06 -8.35 -16.03
CA GLN A 11 -6.28 -7.89 -16.69
C GLN A 11 -6.68 -6.46 -16.31
N ILE A 12 -6.05 -5.87 -15.29
CA ILE A 12 -6.37 -4.53 -14.80
C ILE A 12 -5.61 -3.51 -15.63
N LEU A 13 -6.34 -2.64 -16.33
CA LEU A 13 -5.72 -1.55 -17.10
C LEU A 13 -5.38 -0.36 -16.22
N SER A 14 -6.21 -0.11 -15.22
CA SER A 14 -6.03 0.95 -14.22
C SER A 14 -6.96 0.70 -13.03
N ALA A 15 -6.50 1.09 -11.85
CA ALA A 15 -7.27 1.03 -10.62
C ALA A 15 -7.32 2.41 -9.93
N PRO A 16 -7.95 3.43 -10.57
CA PRO A 16 -7.96 4.78 -10.02
C PRO A 16 -8.75 4.85 -8.71
N THR A 17 -8.19 5.56 -7.75
CA THR A 17 -8.80 5.86 -6.47
C THR A 17 -8.62 7.32 -6.11
N SER A 18 -9.49 7.84 -5.25
CA SER A 18 -9.34 9.15 -4.65
C SER A 18 -9.76 9.12 -3.18
N ILE A 19 -9.10 9.91 -2.35
CA ILE A 19 -9.49 10.10 -0.95
C ILE A 19 -9.33 11.55 -0.53
N ASP A 20 -10.13 11.93 0.46
CA ASP A 20 -10.06 13.19 1.19
C ASP A 20 -10.11 12.85 2.69
N TYR A 21 -8.99 13.02 3.38
CA TYR A 21 -8.83 12.76 4.80
C TYR A 21 -8.88 14.06 5.62
N ASN A 22 -9.36 13.94 6.85
CA ASN A 22 -9.26 14.97 7.87
C ASN A 22 -8.41 14.46 9.04
N TYR A 23 -7.38 15.22 9.42
CA TYR A 23 -6.39 14.83 10.43
C TYR A 23 -6.53 15.67 11.71
N PRO A 24 -6.72 15.04 12.89
CA PRO A 24 -6.64 15.72 14.16
C PRO A 24 -5.17 15.97 14.53
N THR A 25 -4.91 16.97 15.36
CA THR A 25 -3.53 17.30 15.79
C THR A 25 -3.01 16.44 16.95
N THR A 26 -3.84 15.53 17.48
CA THR A 26 -3.54 14.72 18.67
C THR A 26 -3.96 13.26 18.48
N GLY A 27 -3.44 12.39 19.34
CA GLY A 27 -3.72 10.96 19.35
C GLY A 27 -2.58 10.12 18.80
N VAL A 28 -2.84 8.83 18.66
CA VAL A 28 -1.94 7.85 18.05
C VAL A 28 -2.75 7.09 17.01
N TRP A 29 -2.45 7.32 15.73
CA TRP A 29 -3.23 6.81 14.62
C TRP A 29 -2.43 6.82 13.34
N ASP A 30 -2.80 5.98 12.38
CA ASP A 30 -2.47 6.18 10.98
C ASP A 30 -3.73 6.38 10.12
N ALA A 31 -3.50 6.97 8.95
CA ALA A 31 -4.47 7.06 7.88
C ALA A 31 -3.84 6.39 6.67
N SER A 32 -4.43 5.29 6.22
CA SER A 32 -3.79 4.40 5.27
C SER A 32 -4.77 3.70 4.33
N TYR A 33 -4.22 3.28 3.19
CA TYR A 33 -4.84 2.30 2.32
C TYR A 33 -4.34 0.90 2.65
N ASP A 34 -5.23 -0.10 2.55
CA ASP A 34 -4.90 -1.52 2.51
C ASP A 34 -5.32 -2.11 1.17
N ILE A 35 -4.35 -2.55 0.39
CA ILE A 35 -4.54 -3.20 -0.90
C ILE A 35 -4.13 -4.66 -0.76
N CYS A 36 -5.08 -5.57 -0.93
CA CYS A 36 -4.82 -7.00 -0.74
C CYS A 36 -4.66 -7.72 -2.07
N LEU A 37 -3.64 -8.58 -2.16
CA LEU A 37 -3.38 -9.45 -3.31
C LEU A 37 -3.16 -10.89 -2.90
N ASP A 38 -3.56 -11.81 -3.77
CA ASP A 38 -3.44 -13.24 -3.52
C ASP A 38 -3.22 -14.01 -4.84
N SER A 39 -2.50 -15.14 -4.79
CA SER A 39 -2.32 -16.01 -5.96
C SER A 39 -3.61 -16.72 -6.41
N THR A 40 -4.67 -16.63 -5.59
CA THR A 40 -6.00 -17.17 -5.88
C THR A 40 -7.07 -16.08 -5.82
N PRO A 41 -8.23 -16.23 -6.49
CA PRO A 41 -9.33 -15.24 -6.45
C PRO A 41 -10.07 -15.30 -5.10
N LYS A 42 -9.38 -14.94 -4.03
CA LYS A 42 -9.83 -15.06 -2.65
C LYS A 42 -10.84 -13.97 -2.30
N THR A 43 -11.92 -14.36 -1.64
CA THR A 43 -12.98 -13.44 -1.17
C THR A 43 -13.14 -13.43 0.35
N THR A 44 -12.46 -14.34 1.06
CA THR A 44 -12.51 -14.46 2.53
C THR A 44 -11.16 -14.91 3.07
N GLY A 45 -10.91 -14.64 4.35
CA GLY A 45 -9.64 -14.97 5.01
C GLY A 45 -8.52 -13.97 4.70
N VAL A 46 -7.31 -14.28 5.17
CA VAL A 46 -6.13 -13.43 4.99
C VAL A 46 -5.53 -13.66 3.60
N ASN A 47 -5.23 -12.57 2.89
CA ASN A 47 -4.56 -12.59 1.58
C ASN A 47 -3.05 -12.78 1.76
N GLN A 48 -2.36 -13.37 0.79
CA GLN A 48 -0.91 -13.61 0.88
C GLN A 48 -0.08 -12.33 0.97
N GLN A 49 -0.49 -11.27 0.28
CA GLN A 49 0.19 -9.98 0.25
C GLN A 49 -0.76 -8.85 0.62
N GLU A 50 -0.25 -7.94 1.44
CA GLU A 50 -0.88 -6.66 1.74
C GLU A 50 0.08 -5.54 1.38
N ILE A 51 -0.42 -4.56 0.64
CA ILE A 51 0.26 -3.31 0.35
C ILE A 51 -0.45 -2.24 1.17
N MET A 52 0.27 -1.63 2.11
CA MET A 52 -0.21 -0.49 2.87
C MET A 52 0.33 0.81 2.30
N ILE A 53 -0.49 1.84 2.18
CA ILE A 53 -0.02 3.18 1.80
C ILE A 53 -0.40 4.13 2.94
N TRP A 54 0.56 4.51 3.77
CA TRP A 54 0.33 5.41 4.89
C TRP A 54 0.43 6.84 4.41
N PHE A 55 -0.71 7.53 4.38
CA PHE A 55 -0.83 8.92 3.96
C PHE A 55 -0.37 9.88 5.04
N ASN A 56 -0.62 9.52 6.29
CA ASN A 56 -0.16 10.24 7.46
C ASN A 56 -0.18 9.28 8.67
N HIS A 57 0.61 9.61 9.70
CA HIS A 57 0.55 8.95 10.99
C HIS A 57 0.93 9.92 12.10
N GLN A 58 0.43 9.66 13.31
CA GLN A 58 0.69 10.44 14.50
C GLN A 58 1.06 9.50 15.66
N GLY A 59 2.06 9.90 16.44
CA GLY A 59 2.54 9.12 17.58
C GLY A 59 3.61 8.09 17.21
N SER A 60 4.07 7.34 18.21
CA SER A 60 5.18 6.37 18.07
C SER A 60 4.68 5.02 17.54
N ILE A 61 4.12 5.03 16.34
CA ILE A 61 3.72 3.84 15.58
C ILE A 61 4.54 3.73 14.28
N GLN A 62 4.58 2.54 13.70
CA GLN A 62 5.29 2.25 12.47
C GLN A 62 4.64 1.03 11.77
N PRO A 63 4.86 0.86 10.47
CA PRO A 63 4.45 -0.36 9.78
C PRO A 63 5.16 -1.61 10.31
N VAL A 64 4.61 -2.77 9.95
CA VAL A 64 5.26 -4.06 10.13
C VAL A 64 6.57 -4.11 9.34
N GLY A 65 7.59 -4.73 9.91
CA GLY A 65 8.86 -4.96 9.23
C GLY A 65 9.91 -3.86 9.46
N SER A 66 10.71 -3.59 8.43
CA SER A 66 11.84 -2.65 8.48
C SER A 66 11.92 -1.82 7.20
N PRO A 67 12.46 -0.59 7.26
CA PRO A 67 12.62 0.24 6.07
C PRO A 67 13.67 -0.38 5.14
N VAL A 68 13.35 -0.44 3.84
CA VAL A 68 14.20 -1.02 2.79
C VAL A 68 14.64 0.00 1.74
N GLY A 69 14.04 1.19 1.73
CA GLY A 69 14.41 2.24 0.78
C GLY A 69 13.45 3.43 0.80
N ASN A 70 13.63 4.34 -0.15
CA ASN A 70 12.72 5.46 -0.39
C ASN A 70 12.33 5.44 -1.86
N THR A 71 11.08 5.70 -2.22
CA THR A 71 10.65 5.76 -3.63
C THR A 71 9.80 6.98 -3.92
N THR A 72 9.68 7.34 -5.19
CA THR A 72 8.75 8.37 -5.65
C THR A 72 7.70 7.72 -6.56
N ILE A 73 6.45 7.71 -6.10
CA ILE A 73 5.32 7.17 -6.86
C ILE A 73 4.34 8.31 -7.11
N GLU A 74 4.03 8.55 -8.39
CA GLU A 74 3.06 9.58 -8.82
C GLU A 74 3.31 10.98 -8.20
N GLY A 75 4.58 11.34 -8.02
CA GLY A 75 5.01 12.64 -7.50
C GLY A 75 4.96 12.78 -5.97
N LYS A 76 4.74 11.69 -5.24
CA LYS A 76 4.83 11.63 -3.76
C LYS A 76 6.02 10.76 -3.34
N ASN A 77 6.67 11.15 -2.25
CA ASN A 77 7.82 10.44 -1.72
C ASN A 77 7.39 9.54 -0.56
N PHE A 78 7.89 8.31 -0.57
CA PHE A 78 7.57 7.30 0.43
C PHE A 78 8.83 6.64 0.96
N VAL A 79 8.87 6.37 2.27
CA VAL A 79 9.76 5.36 2.84
C VAL A 79 9.10 4.00 2.67
N VAL A 80 9.80 3.07 2.03
CA VAL A 80 9.29 1.71 1.77
C VAL A 80 9.72 0.80 2.91
N TRP A 81 8.77 0.06 3.46
CA TRP A 81 8.96 -0.93 4.53
C TRP A 81 8.55 -2.31 4.05
N ASP A 82 9.36 -3.30 4.36
CA ASP A 82 9.12 -4.69 3.99
C ASP A 82 9.13 -5.57 5.25
N GLY A 83 8.19 -6.50 5.33
CA GLY A 83 8.08 -7.44 6.43
C GLY A 83 6.92 -8.42 6.30
N SER A 84 6.66 -9.13 7.41
CA SER A 84 5.54 -10.04 7.55
C SER A 84 5.02 -9.99 8.98
N ASN A 85 3.69 -10.10 9.13
CA ASN A 85 3.05 -10.23 10.44
C ASN A 85 2.89 -11.70 10.89
N GLY A 86 3.49 -12.64 10.15
CA GLY A 86 3.41 -14.09 10.39
C GLY A 86 2.20 -14.77 9.74
N MET A 87 1.23 -14.01 9.19
CA MET A 87 0.09 -14.52 8.44
C MET A 87 0.16 -14.15 6.96
N ASN A 88 0.57 -12.92 6.66
CA ASN A 88 0.78 -12.40 5.33
C ASN A 88 2.06 -11.56 5.25
N ASN A 89 2.50 -11.34 4.02
CA ASN A 89 3.55 -10.40 3.72
C ASN A 89 2.96 -8.99 3.65
N ALA A 90 3.74 -8.00 4.07
CA ALA A 90 3.32 -6.61 4.16
C ALA A 90 4.39 -5.70 3.56
N MET A 91 4.00 -4.97 2.52
CA MET A 91 4.80 -3.89 1.93
C MET A 91 4.13 -2.57 2.26
N ALA A 92 4.78 -1.68 3.00
CA ALA A 92 4.19 -0.40 3.38
C ALA A 92 4.95 0.77 2.77
N TYR A 93 4.19 1.73 2.24
CA TYR A 93 4.68 2.98 1.65
C TYR A 93 4.29 4.12 2.58
N VAL A 94 5.23 4.61 3.37
CA VAL A 94 4.98 5.67 4.36
C VAL A 94 5.33 7.02 3.77
N ALA A 95 4.33 7.87 3.57
CA ALA A 95 4.53 9.20 3.00
C ALA A 95 5.50 10.01 3.89
N THR A 96 6.48 10.68 3.26
CA THR A 96 7.44 11.52 4.00
C THR A 96 6.81 12.82 4.51
N GLU A 97 5.67 13.22 3.95
CA GLU A 97 4.88 14.39 4.31
C GLU A 97 3.39 14.00 4.30
N PRO A 98 2.55 14.53 5.21
CA PRO A 98 1.12 14.24 5.26
C PRO A 98 0.40 14.52 3.92
N ILE A 99 -0.46 13.58 3.51
CA ILE A 99 -1.26 13.70 2.28
C ILE A 99 -2.75 13.75 2.65
N GLU A 100 -3.38 14.92 2.64
CA GLU A 100 -4.81 15.04 2.96
C GLU A 100 -5.71 14.57 1.81
N VAL A 101 -5.47 15.11 0.61
CA VAL A 101 -6.28 14.85 -0.58
C VAL A 101 -5.41 14.35 -1.71
N TRP A 102 -5.76 13.19 -2.27
CA TRP A 102 -5.02 12.65 -3.40
C TRP A 102 -5.89 11.73 -4.27
N SER A 103 -5.61 11.76 -5.57
CA SER A 103 -6.10 10.81 -6.55
C SER A 103 -4.90 10.17 -7.23
N PHE A 104 -4.89 8.84 -7.29
CA PHE A 104 -3.77 8.05 -7.81
C PHE A 104 -4.25 6.71 -8.37
N ASP A 105 -3.37 5.98 -9.05
CA ASP A 105 -3.64 4.61 -9.48
C ASP A 105 -3.02 3.59 -8.51
N VAL A 106 -3.84 2.67 -8.01
CA VAL A 106 -3.38 1.58 -7.13
C VAL A 106 -2.35 0.70 -7.85
N MET A 107 -2.44 0.55 -9.18
CA MET A 107 -1.50 -0.26 -9.94
C MET A 107 -0.06 0.26 -9.84
N SER A 108 0.16 1.57 -9.69
CA SER A 108 1.50 2.13 -9.48
C SER A 108 2.23 1.54 -8.27
N PHE A 109 1.49 1.19 -7.21
CA PHE A 109 2.04 0.55 -6.01
C PHE A 109 2.13 -0.96 -6.14
N VAL A 110 1.19 -1.60 -6.85
CA VAL A 110 1.26 -3.04 -7.17
C VAL A 110 2.49 -3.33 -8.02
N ASP A 111 2.72 -2.55 -9.07
CA ASP A 111 3.85 -2.70 -10.00
C ASP A 111 5.19 -2.44 -9.29
N HIS A 112 5.27 -1.39 -8.48
CA HIS A 112 6.47 -1.13 -7.67
C HIS A 112 6.74 -2.28 -6.68
N THR A 113 5.71 -2.82 -6.03
CA THR A 113 5.88 -3.95 -5.10
C THR A 113 6.30 -5.23 -5.84
N ALA A 114 5.76 -5.46 -7.04
CA ALA A 114 6.08 -6.65 -7.84
C ALA A 114 7.52 -6.64 -8.36
N THR A 115 8.04 -5.45 -8.69
CA THR A 115 9.34 -5.31 -9.35
C THR A 115 10.46 -4.83 -8.43
N MET A 116 10.11 -4.15 -7.33
CA MET A 116 11.03 -3.31 -6.56
C MET A 116 11.89 -2.44 -7.49
N GLU A 117 11.30 -1.92 -8.58
CA GLU A 117 12.02 -1.13 -9.57
C GLU A 117 12.79 -0.01 -8.86
N PRO A 118 14.06 0.21 -9.22
CA PRO A 118 14.87 1.19 -8.53
C PRO A 118 14.31 2.60 -8.75
N ILE A 119 13.73 3.13 -7.67
CA ILE A 119 13.97 4.46 -7.08
C ILE A 119 14.92 5.28 -7.96
N GLU A 120 14.51 6.46 -8.45
CA GLU A 120 15.41 7.38 -9.16
C GLU A 120 16.62 7.78 -8.29
N VAL A 121 17.68 6.97 -8.28
CA VAL A 121 19.07 7.33 -7.97
C VAL A 121 20.01 6.43 -8.77
N TRP A 122 21.00 7.08 -9.37
CA TRP A 122 22.19 6.46 -9.97
C TRP A 122 23.00 5.67 -8.93
N SER A 123 22.67 4.40 -8.72
CA SER A 123 23.61 3.27 -8.60
C SER A 123 22.81 2.02 -8.24
N PHE A 124 22.74 1.09 -9.17
CA PHE A 124 22.16 -0.23 -8.97
C PHE A 124 23.02 -1.03 -7.99
N ASP A 125 22.51 -1.30 -6.79
CA ASP A 125 23.04 -2.35 -5.92
C ASP A 125 22.29 -3.65 -6.22
N VAL A 126 22.99 -4.58 -6.87
CA VAL A 126 22.44 -5.87 -7.32
C VAL A 126 22.01 -6.72 -6.12
N MET A 127 22.60 -6.52 -4.94
CA MET A 127 22.39 -7.40 -3.79
C MET A 127 21.09 -7.11 -3.05
N SER A 128 20.62 -5.86 -2.99
CA SER A 128 19.30 -5.56 -2.41
C SER A 128 18.14 -6.12 -3.23
N PHE A 129 18.31 -6.23 -4.56
CA PHE A 129 17.34 -6.88 -5.44
C PHE A 129 17.33 -8.41 -5.26
N VAL A 130 18.51 -9.02 -5.10
CA VAL A 130 18.64 -10.47 -4.90
C VAL A 130 18.09 -10.90 -3.54
N ASP A 131 18.23 -10.10 -2.49
CA ASP A 131 17.72 -10.46 -1.16
C ASP A 131 16.18 -10.37 -1.06
N HIS A 132 15.54 -9.42 -1.74
CA HIS A 132 14.06 -9.31 -1.74
C HIS A 132 13.39 -10.44 -2.55
N THR A 133 14.00 -10.86 -3.66
CA THR A 133 13.48 -11.96 -4.50
C THR A 133 13.70 -13.36 -3.92
N ALA A 134 14.54 -13.50 -2.90
CA ALA A 134 14.92 -14.80 -2.34
C ALA A 134 13.92 -15.38 -1.33
N THR A 135 13.04 -14.55 -0.74
CA THR A 135 12.13 -14.96 0.35
C THR A 135 10.64 -14.85 -0.01
N MET A 136 10.30 -14.16 -1.09
CA MET A 136 8.93 -13.77 -1.43
C MET A 136 8.52 -14.38 -2.77
N GLU A 137 7.32 -14.98 -2.83
CA GLU A 137 6.72 -15.31 -4.13
C GLU A 137 6.40 -13.98 -4.83
N PRO A 138 7.00 -13.71 -6.00
CA PRO A 138 6.79 -12.44 -6.67
C PRO A 138 5.32 -12.30 -7.07
N ILE A 139 4.77 -11.09 -6.90
CA ILE A 139 3.46 -10.74 -7.47
C ILE A 139 3.60 -10.84 -8.99
N THR A 140 2.71 -11.60 -9.63
CA THR A 140 2.69 -11.76 -11.08
C THR A 140 1.34 -11.34 -11.66
N ASP A 141 1.27 -11.23 -12.97
CA ASP A 141 0.03 -10.95 -13.71
C ASP A 141 -1.11 -11.94 -13.41
N SER A 142 -0.80 -13.16 -12.95
CA SER A 142 -1.78 -14.18 -12.59
C SER A 142 -2.27 -14.09 -11.14
N TRP A 143 -1.69 -13.21 -10.32
CA TRP A 143 -2.24 -12.87 -9.01
C TRP A 143 -3.53 -12.08 -9.16
N TYR A 144 -4.32 -12.03 -8.10
CA TYR A 144 -5.58 -11.31 -8.05
C TYR A 144 -5.48 -10.13 -7.09
N LEU A 145 -5.89 -8.95 -7.55
CA LEU A 145 -6.28 -7.87 -6.65
C LEU A 145 -7.62 -8.28 -6.02
N THR A 146 -7.70 -8.34 -4.69
CA THR A 146 -8.91 -8.83 -4.00
C THR A 146 -9.69 -7.72 -3.31
N SER A 147 -9.02 -6.67 -2.85
CA SER A 147 -9.67 -5.49 -2.30
C SER A 147 -8.79 -4.25 -2.33
N ILE A 148 -9.43 -3.08 -2.48
CA ILE A 148 -8.85 -1.77 -2.19
C ILE A 148 -9.66 -1.20 -1.03
N ARG A 149 -9.02 -0.99 0.12
CA ARG A 149 -9.61 -0.35 1.29
C ARG A 149 -8.82 0.89 1.64
N ALA A 150 -9.50 1.88 2.18
CA ALA A 150 -8.89 3.03 2.81
C ALA A 150 -9.56 3.27 4.15
N GLY A 151 -8.76 3.61 5.14
CA GLY A 151 -9.23 3.63 6.52
C GLY A 151 -8.31 4.42 7.43
N LEU A 152 -8.59 4.23 8.70
CA LEU A 152 -7.97 4.90 9.82
C LEU A 152 -7.74 3.85 10.89
N GLU A 153 -6.54 3.75 11.42
CA GLU A 153 -6.21 2.83 12.52
C GLU A 153 -5.91 3.65 13.78
N PRO A 154 -6.88 3.91 14.67
CA PRO A 154 -6.62 4.62 15.92
C PRO A 154 -6.19 3.65 17.03
N TRP A 155 -5.02 3.90 17.64
CA TRP A 155 -4.54 3.22 18.84
C TRP A 155 -4.91 3.97 20.13
N SER A 156 -4.95 5.30 20.09
CA SER A 156 -5.32 6.13 21.24
C SER A 156 -5.83 7.50 20.79
N ASP A 157 -6.89 8.01 21.42
CA ASP A 157 -7.64 9.19 21.00
C ASP A 157 -8.08 9.10 19.51
N GLY A 158 -7.97 10.18 18.72
CA GLY A 158 -8.35 10.21 17.30
C GLY A 158 -9.71 10.87 17.00
N VAL A 159 -10.32 11.53 17.98
CA VAL A 159 -11.53 12.33 17.75
C VAL A 159 -11.21 13.44 16.74
N GLY A 160 -11.95 13.47 15.62
CA GLY A 160 -11.72 14.40 14.51
C GLY A 160 -11.01 13.77 13.31
N LEU A 161 -10.50 12.55 13.43
CA LEU A 161 -9.99 11.77 12.31
C LEU A 161 -11.16 11.29 11.44
N GLY A 162 -11.08 11.52 10.14
CA GLY A 162 -12.19 11.24 9.23
C GLY A 162 -11.78 11.02 7.79
N VAL A 163 -12.68 10.38 7.04
CA VAL A 163 -12.64 10.26 5.58
C VAL A 163 -13.85 11.02 5.05
N ASP A 164 -13.62 12.18 4.44
CA ASP A 164 -14.67 13.04 3.90
C ASP A 164 -15.18 12.52 2.55
N SER A 165 -14.29 11.92 1.75
CA SER A 165 -14.67 11.23 0.52
C SER A 165 -13.74 10.07 0.19
N PHE A 166 -14.27 9.05 -0.47
CA PHE A 166 -13.50 7.92 -0.99
C PHE A 166 -14.12 7.43 -2.31
N SER A 167 -13.26 7.15 -3.29
CA SER A 167 -13.65 6.43 -4.50
C SER A 167 -12.59 5.40 -4.87
N ALA A 168 -13.02 4.27 -5.42
CA ALA A 168 -12.14 3.28 -6.01
C ALA A 168 -12.85 2.60 -7.18
N LYS A 169 -12.13 2.40 -8.28
CA LYS A 169 -12.61 1.72 -9.47
C LYS A 169 -11.50 0.82 -10.01
N VAL A 170 -11.89 -0.30 -10.60
CA VAL A 170 -10.99 -1.20 -11.34
C VAL A 170 -11.53 -1.29 -12.76
N ASN A 171 -10.68 -0.98 -13.75
CA ASN A 171 -11.02 -0.93 -15.17
C ASN A 171 -10.39 -2.08 -15.95
#